data_AF-A0A379TBQ1-F1
#
_entry.id   AF-A0A379TBQ1-F1
#
_cell.length_a   1.000
_cell.length_b   1.000
_cell.length_c   1.000
_cell.angle_alpha   90.00
_cell.angle_beta   90.00
_cell.angle_gamma   90.00
#
_symmetry.space_group_name_H-M   'P 1'
#
loop_
_entity.id
_entity.type
_entity.pdbx_description
1 polymer ?
#
loop_
_entity_poly.entity_id
_entity_poly.type
_entity_poly.pdbx_seq_one_letter_code
_entity_poly.pdbx_strand_id
1 'polypeptide(L)'
;MTISTKKLAQIADCQLAWDTIENIKATIDRVRYMSLDHVSPPEMLLRQHHDIFSALEKRDGNAVESAMTQHLQEISESVQLIRLENSGWFSED
;
A
#
# COMPACT_ATOMS: atom_id res chain seq x y z
N MET A 1 0.00 3.60 -6.75
CA MET A 1 -0.90 3.37 -5.60
C MET A 1 -1.88 4.52 -5.30
N THR A 2 -1.50 5.80 -5.46
CA THR A 2 -2.31 6.97 -5.03
C THR A 2 -3.75 7.02 -5.56
N ILE A 3 -3.97 6.55 -6.78
CA ILE A 3 -5.27 6.70 -7.45
C ILE A 3 -6.28 5.67 -6.93
N SER A 4 -5.85 4.44 -6.66
CA SER A 4 -6.76 3.35 -6.26
C SER A 4 -7.28 3.55 -4.82
N THR A 5 -6.38 3.79 -3.86
CA THR A 5 -6.77 3.92 -2.44
C THR A 5 -7.59 5.18 -2.17
N LYS A 6 -7.24 6.33 -2.79
CA LYS A 6 -8.01 7.56 -2.69
C LYS A 6 -9.43 7.40 -3.22
N LYS A 7 -9.57 6.82 -4.42
CA LYS A 7 -10.89 6.56 -5.02
C LYS A 7 -11.74 5.65 -4.15
N LEU A 8 -11.15 4.60 -3.57
CA LEU A 8 -11.87 3.71 -2.67
C LEU A 8 -12.36 4.41 -1.41
N ALA A 9 -11.52 5.21 -0.76
CA ALA A 9 -11.91 6.00 0.41
C ALA A 9 -13.03 7.00 0.09
N GLN A 10 -12.98 7.65 -1.08
CA GLN A 10 -14.03 8.57 -1.53
C GLN A 10 -15.36 7.85 -1.82
N ILE A 11 -15.32 6.69 -2.49
CA ILE A 11 -16.51 5.88 -2.79
C ILE A 11 -17.16 5.35 -1.50
N ALA A 12 -16.34 4.98 -0.51
CA ALA A 12 -16.79 4.48 0.78
C ALA A 12 -17.19 5.59 1.76
N ASP A 13 -17.19 6.85 1.35
CA ASP A 13 -17.44 8.03 2.20
C ASP A 13 -16.55 8.08 3.47
N CYS A 14 -15.32 7.57 3.34
CA CYS A 14 -14.33 7.42 4.40
C CYS A 14 -13.21 8.46 4.25
N GLN A 15 -13.55 9.73 4.12
CA GLN A 15 -12.57 10.81 3.87
C GLN A 15 -11.48 10.88 4.95
N LEU A 16 -11.85 10.68 6.22
CA LEU A 16 -10.89 10.67 7.34
C LEU A 16 -9.80 9.58 7.19
N ALA A 17 -10.16 8.44 6.61
CA ALA A 17 -9.20 7.37 6.35
C ALA A 17 -8.20 7.78 5.26
N TRP A 18 -8.66 8.50 4.23
CA TRP A 18 -7.76 9.07 3.22
C TRP A 18 -6.83 10.12 3.81
N ASP A 19 -7.35 11.06 4.60
CA ASP A 19 -6.55 12.15 5.17
C ASP A 19 -5.43 11.60 6.08
N THR A 20 -5.71 10.52 6.80
CA THR A 20 -4.71 9.81 7.62
C THR A 20 -3.61 9.19 6.76
N ILE A 21 -3.98 8.53 5.66
CA ILE A 21 -3.02 7.92 4.72
C ILE A 21 -2.20 9.00 3.99
N GLU A 22 -2.82 10.11 3.64
CA GLU A 22 -2.19 11.22 2.93
C GLU A 22 -1.05 11.85 3.76
N ASN A 23 -1.23 11.97 5.08
CA ASN A 23 -0.21 12.51 5.99
C ASN A 23 1.10 11.70 6.01
N ILE A 24 1.03 10.38 5.82
CA ILE A 24 2.22 9.50 5.80
C ILE A 24 2.69 9.14 4.39
N LYS A 25 1.98 9.63 3.36
CA LYS A 25 2.15 9.21 1.97
C LYS A 25 3.55 9.46 1.43
N ALA A 26 4.12 10.64 1.70
CA ALA A 26 5.44 11.00 1.19
C ALA A 26 6.53 10.05 1.69
N THR A 27 6.42 9.62 2.95
CA THR A 27 7.33 8.63 3.55
C THR A 27 7.15 7.26 2.91
N ILE A 28 5.91 6.79 2.74
CA ILE A 28 5.61 5.52 2.08
C ILE A 28 6.12 5.51 0.63
N ASP A 29 5.93 6.59 -0.12
CA ASP A 29 6.36 6.67 -1.52
C ASP A 29 7.90 6.60 -1.66
N ARG A 30 8.65 7.21 -0.72
CA ARG A 30 10.13 7.12 -0.70
C ARG A 30 10.62 5.71 -0.41
N VAL A 31 10.07 5.06 0.62
CA VAL A 31 10.44 3.68 0.97
C VAL A 31 10.15 2.74 -0.18
N ARG A 32 9.01 2.90 -0.86
CA ARG A 32 8.69 2.10 -2.04
C ARG A 32 9.67 2.30 -3.16
N TYR A 33 10.02 3.54 -3.47
CA TYR A 33 10.99 3.81 -4.53
C TYR A 33 12.30 3.03 -4.30
N MET A 34 12.72 2.90 -3.04
CA MET A 34 13.87 2.08 -2.66
C MET A 34 13.62 0.57 -2.72
N SER A 35 12.36 0.13 -2.55
CA SER A 35 11.95 -1.27 -2.49
C SER A 35 11.68 -1.90 -3.87
N LEU A 36 11.59 -1.09 -4.94
CA LEU A 36 11.22 -1.51 -6.30
C LEU A 36 12.20 -2.50 -6.93
N ASP A 37 13.49 -2.43 -6.61
CA ASP A 37 14.51 -3.25 -7.27
C ASP A 37 14.56 -4.71 -6.74
N HIS A 38 14.15 -4.97 -5.49
CA HIS A 38 14.34 -6.31 -4.89
C HIS A 38 13.27 -6.79 -3.90
N VAL A 39 12.46 -5.89 -3.33
CA VAL A 39 11.62 -6.21 -2.17
C VAL A 39 10.15 -6.39 -2.57
N SER A 40 9.60 -5.42 -3.30
CA SER A 40 8.28 -5.53 -3.90
C SER A 40 8.33 -5.12 -5.36
N PRO A 41 8.64 -6.05 -6.27
CA PRO A 41 8.80 -5.73 -7.68
C PRO A 41 7.49 -5.18 -8.27
N PRO A 42 7.57 -4.26 -9.26
CA PRO A 42 6.40 -3.62 -9.86
C PRO A 42 5.32 -4.58 -10.33
N GLU A 43 5.71 -5.74 -10.88
CA GLU A 43 4.77 -6.74 -11.39
C GLU A 43 3.90 -7.37 -10.29
N MET A 44 4.48 -7.59 -9.11
CA MET A 44 3.75 -8.14 -7.97
C MET A 44 2.73 -7.12 -7.45
N LEU A 45 3.12 -5.86 -7.31
CA LEU A 45 2.21 -4.78 -6.88
C LEU A 45 1.08 -4.56 -7.90
N LEU A 46 1.39 -4.67 -9.20
CA LEU A 46 0.38 -4.60 -10.25
C LEU A 46 -0.62 -5.76 -10.14
N ARG A 47 -0.15 -6.98 -9.86
CA ARG A 47 -1.03 -8.14 -9.64
C ARG A 47 -1.95 -7.95 -8.44
N GLN A 48 -1.42 -7.51 -7.30
CA GLN A 48 -2.22 -7.23 -6.12
C GLN A 48 -3.30 -6.15 -6.38
N HIS A 49 -2.96 -5.12 -7.15
CA HIS A 49 -3.96 -4.12 -7.58
C HIS A 49 -5.06 -4.71 -8.47
N HIS A 50 -4.70 -5.63 -9.36
CA HIS A 50 -5.68 -6.37 -10.17
C HIS A 50 -6.58 -7.28 -9.32
N ASP A 51 -6.05 -7.90 -8.27
CA ASP A 51 -6.83 -8.76 -7.37
C ASP A 51 -7.89 -7.94 -6.60
N ILE A 52 -7.49 -6.78 -6.07
CA ILE A 52 -8.41 -5.82 -5.43
C ILE A 52 -9.50 -5.38 -6.40
N PHE A 53 -9.12 -4.98 -7.62
CA PHE A 53 -10.06 -4.56 -8.64
C PHE A 53 -11.05 -5.67 -9.03
N SER A 54 -10.54 -6.89 -9.23
CA SER A 54 -11.36 -8.06 -9.59
C SER A 54 -12.36 -8.42 -8.50
N ALA A 55 -11.98 -8.30 -7.22
CA ALA A 55 -12.88 -8.52 -6.09
C ALA A 55 -13.99 -7.45 -6.03
N LEU A 56 -13.64 -6.18 -6.31
CA LEU A 56 -14.60 -5.08 -6.40
C LEU A 56 -15.60 -5.27 -7.54
N GLU A 57 -15.16 -5.68 -8.74
CA GLU A 57 -16.06 -5.96 -9.87
C GLU A 57 -17.07 -7.06 -9.54
N LYS A 58 -16.64 -8.08 -8.80
CA LYS A 58 -17.48 -9.19 -8.33
C LYS A 58 -18.39 -8.81 -7.16
N ARG A 59 -18.21 -7.62 -6.57
CA ARG A 59 -18.88 -7.15 -5.35
C ARG A 59 -18.70 -8.10 -4.16
N ASP A 60 -17.55 -8.78 -4.10
CA ASP A 60 -17.22 -9.71 -3.03
C ASP A 60 -16.46 -8.98 -1.93
N GLY A 61 -17.17 -8.56 -0.88
CA GLY A 61 -16.60 -7.80 0.23
C GLY A 61 -15.48 -8.54 0.96
N ASN A 62 -15.60 -9.86 1.14
CA ASN A 62 -14.59 -10.67 1.83
C ASN A 62 -13.32 -10.77 0.99
N ALA A 63 -13.45 -10.94 -0.33
CA ALA A 63 -12.31 -10.97 -1.23
C ALA A 63 -11.61 -9.59 -1.30
N VAL A 64 -12.37 -8.49 -1.25
CA VAL A 64 -11.80 -7.13 -1.20
C VAL A 64 -10.99 -6.93 0.08
N GLU A 65 -11.55 -7.32 1.23
CA GLU A 65 -10.86 -7.22 2.52
C GLU A 65 -9.56 -8.03 2.52
N SER A 66 -9.61 -9.28 2.06
CA SER A 66 -8.44 -10.15 2.00
C SER A 66 -7.36 -9.59 1.07
N ALA A 67 -7.72 -9.16 -0.13
CA ALA A 67 -6.77 -8.60 -1.10
C ALA A 67 -6.16 -7.28 -0.60
N MET A 68 -6.95 -6.42 0.05
CA MET A 68 -6.46 -5.17 0.62
C MET A 68 -5.53 -5.42 1.81
N THR A 69 -5.86 -6.40 2.67
CA THR A 69 -5.02 -6.78 3.81
C THR A 69 -3.66 -7.28 3.34
N GLN A 70 -3.64 -8.18 2.35
CA GLN A 70 -2.40 -8.69 1.76
C GLN A 70 -1.57 -7.54 1.15
N HIS A 71 -2.21 -6.63 0.42
CA HIS A 71 -1.52 -5.49 -0.18
C HIS A 71 -0.86 -4.60 0.87
N LEU A 72 -1.58 -4.25 1.94
CA LEU A 72 -1.07 -3.41 3.02
C LEU A 72 0.03 -4.10 3.84
N GLN A 73 -0.08 -5.41 4.05
CA GLN A 73 0.94 -6.18 4.75
C GLN A 73 2.27 -6.19 3.98
N GLU A 74 2.23 -6.43 2.67
CA GLU A 74 3.41 -6.35 1.78
C GLU A 74 4.14 -5.01 1.88
N ILE A 75 3.37 -3.92 1.92
CA ILE A 75 3.90 -2.57 2.08
C ILE A 75 4.58 -2.40 3.45
N SER A 76 3.97 -2.92 4.52
CA SER A 76 4.53 -2.87 5.87
C SER A 76 5.85 -3.64 5.96
N GLU A 77 5.90 -4.84 5.39
CA GLU A 77 7.09 -5.69 5.34
C GLU A 77 8.22 -5.03 4.55
N SER A 78 7.90 -4.42 3.40
CA SER A 78 8.85 -3.59 2.65
C SER A 78 9.46 -2.47 3.47
N VAL A 79 8.64 -1.78 4.27
CA VAL A 79 9.11 -0.68 5.13
C VAL A 79 10.06 -1.18 6.21
N GLN A 80 9.76 -2.33 6.83
CA GLN A 80 10.64 -2.93 7.83
C GLN A 80 11.98 -3.33 7.22
N LEU A 81 11.97 -3.96 6.05
CA LEU A 81 13.19 -4.42 5.39
C LEU A 81 14.09 -3.25 4.99
N ILE A 82 13.51 -2.23 4.34
CA ILE A 82 14.26 -1.03 3.94
C ILE A 82 14.84 -0.29 5.15
N ARG A 83 14.11 -0.24 6.28
CA ARG A 83 14.63 0.30 7.54
C ARG A 83 15.83 -0.48 8.06
N LEU A 84 15.81 -1.81 7.97
CA LEU A 84 16.93 -2.64 8.41
C LEU A 84 18.16 -2.43 7.52
N GLU A 85 17.98 -2.41 6.20
CA GLU A 85 19.06 -2.23 5.23
C GLU A 85 19.69 -0.83 5.29
N ASN A 86 18.90 0.17 5.67
CA ASN A 86 19.31 1.58 5.66
C ASN A 86 19.16 2.22 7.04
N SER A 87 19.54 1.49 8.10
CA SER A 87 19.31 1.89 9.50
C SER A 87 19.86 3.29 9.84
N GLY A 88 20.95 3.72 9.21
CA GLY A 88 21.53 5.06 9.38
C GLY A 88 20.74 6.21 8.74
N TRP A 89 19.65 5.94 8.01
CA TRP A 89 18.81 6.96 7.36
C TRP A 89 17.55 7.30 8.17
N PHE A 90 17.28 6.55 9.24
CA PHE A 90 16.09 6.71 10.09
C PHE A 90 16.50 7.22 11.47
N SER A 91 15.76 8.19 12.02
CA SER A 91 15.88 8.57 13.43
C SER A 91 15.12 7.56 14.32
N GLU A 92 15.50 7.45 15.59
CA GLU A 92 14.88 6.54 16.57
C GLU A 92 13.54 7.06 17.15
N ASP A 93 12.91 8.06 16.51
CA ASP A 93 11.67 8.67 17.00
C ASP A 93 10.44 7.75 16.87
#